data_AF-A0A2W0FLK5-F1
#
_entry.id   AF-A0A2W0FLK5-F1
#
_cell.length_a   1.000
_cell.length_b   1.000
_cell.length_c   1.000
_cell.angle_alpha   90.00
_cell.angle_beta   90.00
_cell.angle_gamma   90.00
#
_symmetry.space_group_name_H-M   'P 1'
#
loop_
_entity.id
_entity.type
_entity.pdbx_description
1 polymer ?
#
loop_
_entity_poly.entity_id
_entity_poly.type
_entity_poly.pdbx_seq_one_letter_code
_entity_poly.pdbx_strand_id
1 'polypeptide(L)'
;YTDIETIRGSNYNDTFVGNGLGMHFDGGAGVDTVDYSTSSAGVNVEVRLGTGPAGKGGDAEGTTLTSIENVIGTAFNDILISGPDASATAIRLEGGAGDDIYYINSGARPTIVEQAGGG
;
A
#
# COMPACT_ATOMS: atom_id res chain seq x y z
N TYR A 1 -17.00 17.42 -13.49
CA TYR A 1 -15.82 17.06 -12.69
C TYR A 1 -14.80 16.52 -13.67
N THR A 2 -13.63 17.17 -13.76
CA THR A 2 -12.58 16.80 -14.72
C THR A 2 -11.65 15.73 -14.17
N ASP A 3 -11.63 15.51 -12.86
CA ASP A 3 -10.82 14.49 -12.19
C ASP A 3 -11.54 14.00 -10.93
N ILE A 4 -11.20 12.79 -10.46
CA ILE A 4 -11.59 12.26 -9.15
C ILE A 4 -10.35 12.32 -8.27
N GLU A 5 -10.34 13.24 -7.30
CA GLU A 5 -9.22 13.39 -6.36
C GLU A 5 -9.25 12.39 -5.21
N THR A 6 -10.36 11.67 -4.98
CA THR A 6 -10.49 10.74 -3.85
C THR A 6 -11.40 9.56 -4.17
N ILE A 7 -10.89 8.35 -3.94
CA ILE A 7 -11.65 7.11 -3.90
C ILE A 7 -11.75 6.67 -2.44
N ARG A 8 -12.98 6.51 -1.98
CA ARG A 8 -13.26 6.02 -0.62
C ARG A 8 -13.92 4.65 -0.70
N GLY A 9 -13.42 3.73 0.12
CA GLY A 9 -13.97 2.42 0.37
C GLY A 9 -15.25 2.47 1.20
N SER A 10 -15.69 1.29 1.59
CA SER A 10 -16.90 1.03 2.35
C SER A 10 -16.58 0.87 3.84
N ASN A 11 -17.43 0.13 4.55
CA ASN A 11 -17.16 -0.29 5.94
C ASN A 11 -16.71 -1.76 6.00
N TYR A 12 -16.34 -2.32 4.85
CA TYR A 12 -15.90 -3.70 4.68
C TYR A 12 -14.53 -3.70 4.03
N ASN A 13 -13.93 -4.88 3.92
CA ASN A 13 -12.62 -5.03 3.29
C ASN A 13 -12.72 -4.72 1.79
N ASP A 14 -12.09 -3.63 1.38
CA ASP A 14 -12.02 -3.19 -0.01
C ASP A 14 -10.65 -3.46 -0.63
N THR A 15 -10.61 -3.48 -1.97
CA THR A 15 -9.38 -3.61 -2.73
C THR A 15 -9.30 -2.47 -3.75
N PHE A 16 -8.26 -1.67 -3.63
CA PHE A 16 -7.93 -0.58 -4.55
C PHE A 16 -6.82 -1.04 -5.47
N VAL A 17 -6.92 -0.72 -6.76
CA VAL A 17 -5.87 -1.01 -7.74
C VAL A 17 -5.21 0.30 -8.14
N GLY A 18 -3.89 0.40 -7.96
CA GLY A 18 -3.12 1.56 -8.40
C GLY A 18 -3.12 1.69 -9.93
N ASN A 19 -3.16 2.92 -10.43
CA ASN A 19 -3.12 3.20 -11.88
C ASN A 19 -2.15 4.33 -12.27
N GLY A 20 -1.35 4.85 -11.33
CA GLY A 20 -0.34 5.89 -11.60
C GLY A 20 -0.89 7.29 -11.86
N LEU A 21 -2.20 7.53 -11.68
CA LEU A 21 -2.81 8.85 -11.88
C LEU A 21 -2.75 9.76 -10.64
N GLY A 22 -2.09 9.32 -9.56
CA GLY A 22 -1.95 10.10 -8.32
C GLY A 22 -3.29 10.35 -7.64
N MET A 23 -3.85 9.31 -7.02
CA MET A 23 -5.18 9.38 -6.37
C MET A 23 -5.08 9.41 -4.84
N HIS A 24 -6.14 9.83 -4.16
CA HIS A 24 -6.29 9.59 -2.72
C HIS A 24 -7.15 8.35 -2.50
N PHE A 25 -6.59 7.29 -1.92
CA PHE A 25 -7.34 6.10 -1.52
C PHE A 25 -7.61 6.15 -0.02
N ASP A 26 -8.88 6.16 0.36
CA ASP A 26 -9.35 6.08 1.74
C ASP A 26 -10.07 4.75 1.94
N GLY A 27 -9.46 3.80 2.63
CA GLY A 27 -10.06 2.48 2.88
C GLY A 27 -11.35 2.56 3.69
N GLY A 28 -11.43 3.52 4.61
CA GLY A 28 -12.56 3.67 5.51
C GLY A 28 -12.44 2.72 6.70
N ALA A 29 -13.40 1.80 6.84
CA ALA A 29 -13.38 0.81 7.91
C ALA A 29 -13.32 -0.58 7.31
N GLY A 30 -12.60 -1.48 7.96
CA GLY A 30 -12.36 -2.82 7.43
C GLY A 30 -10.88 -3.14 7.52
N VAL A 31 -10.48 -4.13 6.73
CA VAL A 31 -9.07 -4.42 6.43
C VAL A 31 -8.91 -4.24 4.93
N ASP A 32 -8.36 -3.11 4.54
CA ASP A 32 -8.34 -2.65 3.16
C ASP A 32 -6.99 -2.93 2.50
N THR A 33 -7.04 -3.21 1.20
CA THR A 33 -5.87 -3.63 0.42
C THR A 33 -5.64 -2.73 -0.77
N VAL A 34 -4.39 -2.32 -0.98
CA VAL A 34 -3.97 -1.65 -2.22
C VAL A 34 -3.09 -2.61 -3.03
N ASP A 35 -3.45 -2.80 -4.29
CA ASP A 35 -2.80 -3.70 -5.22
C ASP A 35 -2.04 -2.89 -6.28
N TYR A 36 -0.72 -3.05 -6.28
CA TYR A 36 0.21 -2.51 -7.28
C TYR A 36 0.82 -3.59 -8.17
N SER A 37 0.34 -4.84 -8.11
CA SER A 37 0.91 -5.98 -8.84
C SER A 37 0.98 -5.81 -10.35
N THR A 38 0.14 -4.94 -10.92
CA THR A 38 0.12 -4.61 -12.34
C THR A 38 1.05 -3.47 -12.74
N SER A 39 1.74 -2.84 -11.77
CA SER A 39 2.59 -1.70 -12.06
C SER A 39 3.82 -2.09 -12.87
N SER A 40 4.22 -1.17 -13.75
CA SER A 40 5.36 -1.36 -14.66
C SER A 40 6.71 -0.98 -14.04
N ALA A 41 6.73 -0.53 -12.78
CA ALA A 41 7.94 -0.18 -12.04
C ALA A 41 7.72 -0.41 -10.53
N GLY A 42 8.81 -0.54 -9.78
CA GLY A 42 8.75 -0.69 -8.33
C GLY A 42 8.12 0.53 -7.64
N VAL A 43 7.43 0.27 -6.53
CA VAL A 43 6.67 1.26 -5.77
C VAL A 43 7.27 1.48 -4.39
N ASN A 44 7.11 2.70 -3.91
CA ASN A 44 7.42 3.09 -2.54
C ASN A 44 6.17 3.66 -1.90
N VAL A 45 5.61 2.92 -0.94
CA VAL A 45 4.32 3.23 -0.32
C VAL A 45 4.32 2.95 1.17
N GLU A 46 3.55 3.77 1.89
CA GLU A 46 3.33 3.63 3.32
C GLU A 46 1.86 3.32 3.58
N VAL A 47 1.60 2.16 4.20
CA VAL A 47 0.28 1.78 4.69
C VAL A 47 0.16 2.15 6.17
N ARG A 48 -0.93 2.83 6.53
CA ARG A 48 -1.18 3.30 7.89
C ARG A 48 -2.67 3.57 8.12
N LEU A 49 -3.10 3.61 9.39
CA LEU A 49 -4.50 3.94 9.74
C LEU A 49 -4.87 5.40 9.44
N GLY A 50 -3.87 6.29 9.41
CA GLY A 50 -4.04 7.69 8.96
C GLY A 50 -3.66 7.91 7.50
N THR A 51 -3.64 9.15 7.03
CA THR A 51 -3.22 9.49 5.66
C THR A 51 -1.71 9.49 5.51
N GLY A 52 -1.11 8.52 4.83
CA GLY A 52 0.32 8.41 4.50
C GLY A 52 0.89 9.55 3.63
N PRO A 53 2.23 9.64 3.51
CA PRO A 53 2.85 10.44 2.46
C PRO A 53 2.43 9.95 1.08
N ALA A 54 2.61 10.81 0.06
CA ALA A 54 2.41 10.40 -1.33
C ALA A 54 3.43 9.33 -1.70
N GLY A 55 2.93 8.22 -2.25
CA GLY A 55 3.70 7.14 -2.82
C GLY A 55 4.55 7.64 -3.99
N LYS A 56 5.59 6.86 -4.29
CA LYS A 56 6.57 7.17 -5.33
C LYS A 56 6.82 5.94 -6.19
N GLY A 57 7.08 6.17 -7.47
CA GLY A 57 7.38 5.11 -8.42
C GLY A 57 6.13 4.41 -8.94
N GLY A 58 6.22 3.95 -10.19
CA GLY A 58 5.17 3.19 -10.86
C GLY A 58 3.78 3.79 -10.68
N ASP A 59 2.86 2.91 -10.29
CA ASP A 59 1.44 3.23 -10.17
C ASP A 59 1.10 3.89 -8.83
N ALA A 60 2.08 3.98 -7.93
CA ALA A 60 1.99 4.65 -6.64
C ALA A 60 2.35 6.14 -6.71
N GLU A 61 2.95 6.61 -7.80
CA GLU A 61 3.41 8.00 -7.93
C GLU A 61 2.28 8.99 -7.66
N GLY A 62 2.49 9.84 -6.64
CA GLY A 62 1.52 10.86 -6.23
C GLY A 62 0.28 10.33 -5.52
N THR A 63 0.15 9.02 -5.34
CA THR A 63 -1.00 8.38 -4.68
C THR A 63 -0.84 8.43 -3.18
N THR A 64 -1.88 8.84 -2.45
CA THR A 64 -1.87 8.88 -0.97
C THR A 64 -2.84 7.86 -0.42
N LEU A 65 -2.42 7.13 0.62
CA LEU A 65 -3.20 6.06 1.24
C LEU A 65 -3.67 6.49 2.64
N THR A 66 -4.95 6.31 2.93
CA THR A 66 -5.57 6.58 4.24
C THR A 66 -6.34 5.37 4.69
N SER A 67 -6.17 4.95 5.94
CA SER A 67 -6.88 3.79 6.51
C SER A 67 -6.70 2.54 5.64
N ILE A 68 -5.46 2.25 5.25
CA ILE A 68 -5.10 1.05 4.48
C ILE A 68 -4.17 0.20 5.33
N GLU A 69 -4.47 -1.09 5.45
CA GLU A 69 -3.67 -2.04 6.24
C GLU A 69 -2.83 -2.96 5.36
N ASN A 70 -3.26 -3.25 4.14
CA ASN A 70 -2.58 -4.20 3.27
C ASN A 70 -2.08 -3.56 1.98
N VAL A 71 -0.92 -4.02 1.55
CA VAL A 71 -0.37 -3.67 0.24
C VAL A 71 0.21 -4.90 -0.44
N ILE A 72 -0.06 -4.98 -1.74
CA ILE A 72 0.57 -5.91 -2.67
C ILE A 72 1.46 -5.05 -3.58
N GLY A 73 2.76 -5.33 -3.56
CA GLY A 73 3.78 -4.74 -4.40
C GLY A 73 3.74 -5.30 -5.82
N THR A 74 4.85 -5.23 -6.50
CA THR A 74 5.01 -5.36 -7.94
C THR A 74 5.86 -6.58 -8.29
N ALA A 75 6.28 -6.67 -9.55
CA ALA A 75 7.27 -7.65 -9.98
C ALA A 75 8.72 -7.08 -9.97
N PHE A 76 8.90 -5.91 -9.36
CA PHE A 76 10.16 -5.17 -9.28
C PHE A 76 10.47 -4.82 -7.83
N ASN A 77 11.70 -4.32 -7.61
CA ASN A 77 12.17 -3.94 -6.28
C ASN A 77 11.31 -2.83 -5.65
N ASP A 78 10.60 -3.18 -4.59
CA ASP A 78 9.67 -2.32 -3.89
C ASP A 78 10.19 -1.85 -2.53
N ILE A 79 9.59 -0.78 -2.04
CA ILE A 79 9.79 -0.25 -0.69
C ILE A 79 8.42 -0.17 0.00
N LEU A 80 8.15 -1.13 0.87
CA LEU A 80 6.88 -1.24 1.59
C LEU A 80 7.07 -0.82 3.05
N ILE A 81 6.35 0.22 3.46
CA ILE A 81 6.48 0.84 4.78
C ILE A 81 5.19 0.61 5.56
N SER A 82 5.29 0.09 6.79
CA SER A 82 4.18 0.16 7.73
C SER A 82 4.32 1.42 8.60
N GLY A 83 3.25 2.20 8.71
CA GLY A 83 3.18 3.36 9.61
C GLY A 83 3.30 2.99 11.10
N PRO A 84 3.31 3.99 12.01
CA PRO A 84 3.49 3.79 13.45
C PRO A 84 2.24 3.22 14.16
N ASP A 85 1.35 2.54 13.44
CA ASP A 85 0.05 2.11 13.95
C ASP A 85 0.18 0.90 14.86
N ALA A 86 0.28 1.18 16.16
CA ALA A 86 0.30 0.15 17.20
C ALA A 86 -1.04 -0.62 17.33
N SER A 87 -2.11 -0.12 16.71
CA SER A 87 -3.47 -0.65 16.86
C SER A 87 -4.06 -1.24 15.57
N ALA A 88 -3.33 -1.22 14.46
CA ALA A 88 -3.79 -1.83 13.22
C ALA A 88 -3.85 -3.36 13.37
N THR A 89 -5.05 -3.92 13.33
CA THR A 89 -5.25 -5.36 13.36
C THR A 89 -4.92 -5.94 11.98
N ALA A 90 -3.77 -6.61 11.88
CA ALA A 90 -3.33 -7.38 10.71
C ALA A 90 -2.91 -6.58 9.47
N ILE A 91 -1.88 -5.73 9.62
CA ILE A 91 -1.14 -5.17 8.47
C ILE A 91 -0.50 -6.31 7.68
N ARG A 92 -0.65 -6.31 6.35
CA ARG A 92 0.02 -7.26 5.44
C ARG A 92 0.82 -6.51 4.38
N LEU A 93 2.11 -6.79 4.30
CA LEU A 93 2.99 -6.27 3.26
C LEU A 93 3.40 -7.46 2.38
N GLU A 94 2.99 -7.44 1.12
CA GLU A 94 3.36 -8.46 0.14
C GLU A 94 4.20 -7.80 -0.94
N GLY A 95 5.50 -8.11 -1.01
CA GLY A 95 6.46 -7.46 -1.91
C GLY A 95 6.25 -7.88 -3.36
N GLY A 96 6.00 -9.17 -3.56
CA GLY A 96 5.85 -9.73 -4.90
C GLY A 96 7.18 -10.33 -5.35
N ALA A 97 7.64 -9.95 -6.53
CA ALA A 97 8.94 -10.38 -7.05
C ALA A 97 9.87 -9.16 -7.17
N GLY A 98 11.18 -9.39 -7.28
CA GLY A 98 12.17 -8.32 -7.18
C GLY A 98 12.87 -8.39 -5.82
N ASP A 99 13.85 -7.52 -5.58
CA ASP A 99 14.51 -7.43 -4.27
C ASP A 99 13.81 -6.33 -3.44
N ASP A 100 12.98 -6.74 -2.47
CA ASP A 100 12.09 -5.83 -1.75
C ASP A 100 12.63 -5.37 -0.40
N ILE A 101 12.26 -4.15 0.01
CA ILE A 101 12.68 -3.55 1.28
C ILE A 101 11.45 -3.23 2.14
N TYR A 102 11.42 -3.81 3.35
CA TYR A 102 10.36 -3.60 4.33
C TYR A 102 10.80 -2.71 5.48
N TYR A 103 10.14 -1.57 5.63
CA TYR A 103 10.33 -0.70 6.79
C TYR A 103 9.18 -0.85 7.77
N ILE A 104 9.47 -1.46 8.93
CA ILE A 104 8.48 -1.66 9.98
C ILE A 104 8.67 -0.61 11.07
N ASN A 105 7.78 0.40 11.12
CA ASN A 105 7.80 1.39 12.20
C ASN A 105 7.27 0.82 13.52
N SER A 106 7.81 1.33 14.63
CA SER A 106 7.50 0.87 16.00
C SER A 106 6.01 0.82 16.28
N GLY A 107 5.52 -0.34 16.73
CA GLY A 107 4.11 -0.57 17.10
C GLY A 107 3.40 -1.52 16.14
N ALA A 108 3.75 -1.50 14.85
CA ALA A 108 3.19 -2.41 13.86
C ALA A 108 3.78 -3.82 14.02
N ARG A 109 2.93 -4.84 13.79
CA ARG A 109 3.35 -6.26 13.67
C ARG A 109 2.86 -6.82 12.34
N PRO A 110 3.40 -6.34 11.20
CA PRO A 110 2.91 -6.75 9.91
C PRO A 110 3.26 -8.20 9.60
N THR A 111 2.41 -8.84 8.82
CA THR A 111 2.74 -10.08 8.13
C THR A 111 3.43 -9.72 6.83
N ILE A 112 4.70 -10.09 6.70
CA ILE A 112 5.48 -9.91 5.47
C ILE A 112 5.34 -11.17 4.62
N VAL A 113 5.03 -11.02 3.34
CA VAL A 113 4.98 -12.11 2.37
C VAL A 113 5.81 -11.79 1.15
N GLU A 114 6.63 -12.77 0.77
CA GLU A 114 7.62 -12.68 -0.28
C GLU A 114 7.50 -13.85 -1.24
N GLN A 115 7.75 -13.61 -2.53
CA GLN A 115 7.94 -14.73 -3.45
C GLN A 115 9.31 -15.37 -3.24
N ALA A 116 9.40 -16.66 -3.58
CA ALA A 116 10.64 -17.40 -3.42
C ALA A 116 11.76 -16.78 -4.29
N GLY A 117 12.79 -16.22 -3.64
CA GLY A 117 13.93 -15.62 -4.30
C GLY A 117 13.85 -14.11 -4.55
N GLY A 118 12.89 -13.40 -3.94
CA GLY A 118 12.74 -11.94 -3.99
C GLY A 118 13.20 -11.17 -2.73
N GLY A 119 14.01 -11.78 -1.87
CA GLY A 119 14.43 -11.18 -0.60
C GLY A 119 15.93 -11.26 -0.34
#